data_AF-A0A453HXB1-F1
#
_entry.id   AF-A0A453HXB1-F1
#
_cell.length_a   1.000
_cell.length_b   1.000
_cell.length_c   1.000
_cell.angle_alpha   90.00
_cell.angle_beta   90.00
_cell.angle_gamma   90.00
#
_symmetry.space_group_name_H-M   'P 1'
#
loop_
_entity.id
_entity.type
_entity.pdbx_description
1 polymer ?
#
loop_
_entity_poly.entity_id
_entity_poly.type
_entity_poly.pdbx_seq_one_letter_code
_entity_poly.pdbx_strand_id
1 'polypeptide(L)'
;MASEVSDMQIELHDTLVEGRDYILLPQQVWEKLHSWYGGGPTLPRKAINTGLSQTDLAIEVYPLRLQLLLMPKGEQAVVRISKRVTVDVLCKKACEVFDLVPDEVCIWDYYGRTKHALMDNLEKTLDDANIQMDQDILVEVTTDANGSLDGACMSSIQEDYFGSASTYLMTDASKSGFSNENLASLCYGSRSYSSSLMQSQYLRSSSGDLDNVPGTVGVTTRGSPSGLTGLLNLGNTCFMNSAVQCLVHTPEFARYFREDYHCEINWHNPLGMVGELALAFGELLRKLWAPSRTPVSPRPFKTKLSRFAPQFSGYNQHDSQELLAFLLDGLHEDLNRVKHRPYLKSKDAEGRSDEEVADEYWANHIARNDSIIVDVCQVSLNSKMA
;
A
#
# COMPACT_ATOMS: atom_id res chain seq x y z
N MET A 1 -49.25 -4.95 -1.94
CA MET A 1 -48.56 -4.54 -0.70
C MET A 1 -47.70 -5.69 -0.25
N ALA A 2 -46.43 -5.68 -0.65
CA ALA A 2 -45.44 -6.64 -0.18
C ALA A 2 -44.51 -5.85 0.74
N SER A 3 -44.48 -6.25 2.00
CA SER A 3 -43.70 -5.62 3.06
C SER A 3 -42.22 -5.75 2.77
N GLU A 4 -41.51 -4.62 2.80
CA GLU A 4 -40.06 -4.54 2.93
C GLU A 4 -39.65 -5.26 4.21
N VAL A 5 -39.15 -6.49 4.06
CA VAL A 5 -38.55 -7.24 5.15
C VAL A 5 -37.16 -6.68 5.36
N SER A 6 -37.00 -5.97 6.47
CA SER A 6 -35.78 -5.59 7.19
C SER A 6 -34.45 -6.01 6.55
N ASP A 7 -33.63 -5.00 6.23
CA ASP A 7 -32.18 -5.08 5.98
C ASP A 7 -31.46 -5.76 7.18
N MET A 8 -31.56 -7.09 7.29
CA MET A 8 -30.46 -7.84 7.87
C MET A 8 -29.35 -7.77 6.83
N GLN A 9 -28.30 -7.01 7.11
CA GLN A 9 -27.11 -6.91 6.25
C GLN A 9 -26.49 -8.30 6.08
N ILE A 10 -26.92 -9.01 5.03
CA ILE A 10 -26.29 -10.25 4.61
C ILE A 10 -24.94 -9.84 4.01
N GLU A 11 -23.88 -10.04 4.79
CA GLU A 11 -22.52 -9.81 4.34
C GLU A 11 -22.07 -10.96 3.43
N LEU A 12 -21.75 -10.61 2.19
CA LEU A 12 -21.05 -11.52 1.29
C LEU A 12 -19.60 -11.65 1.76
N HIS A 13 -19.05 -12.86 1.68
CA HIS A 13 -17.64 -13.08 1.97
C HIS A 13 -16.77 -12.34 0.96
N ASP A 14 -15.67 -11.71 1.39
CA ASP A 14 -14.82 -10.83 0.57
C ASP A 14 -14.01 -11.56 -0.54
N THR A 15 -14.35 -12.82 -0.86
CA THR A 15 -13.56 -13.70 -1.73
C THR A 15 -14.38 -14.56 -2.68
N LEU A 16 -15.66 -14.27 -2.90
CA LEU A 16 -16.49 -14.99 -3.87
C LEU A 16 -15.95 -14.83 -5.29
N VAL A 17 -15.84 -15.95 -6.00
CA VAL A 17 -15.34 -16.07 -7.37
C VAL A 17 -16.49 -16.46 -8.29
N GLU A 18 -16.66 -15.71 -9.39
CA GLU A 18 -17.63 -16.05 -10.44
C GLU A 18 -17.27 -17.38 -11.10
N GLY A 19 -18.25 -18.24 -11.36
CA GLY A 19 -18.07 -19.60 -11.89
C GLY A 19 -17.76 -20.66 -10.84
N ARG A 20 -17.40 -20.25 -9.60
CA ARG A 20 -17.17 -21.17 -8.48
C ARG A 20 -18.19 -20.98 -7.37
N ASP A 21 -18.32 -19.76 -6.86
CA ASP A 21 -19.15 -19.43 -5.71
C ASP A 21 -20.49 -18.81 -6.13
N TYR A 22 -20.52 -18.14 -7.29
CA TYR A 22 -21.76 -17.65 -7.90
C TYR A 22 -21.66 -17.66 -9.43
N ILE A 23 -22.79 -17.65 -10.12
CA ILE A 23 -22.87 -17.49 -11.57
C ILE A 23 -23.87 -16.40 -11.93
N LEU A 24 -23.61 -15.67 -13.00
CA LEU A 24 -24.54 -14.67 -13.51
C LEU A 24 -25.58 -15.34 -14.41
N LEU A 25 -26.86 -15.07 -14.12
CA LEU A 25 -27.98 -15.64 -14.86
C LEU A 25 -28.86 -14.51 -15.40
N PRO A 26 -29.35 -14.61 -16.64
CA PRO A 26 -30.41 -13.72 -17.12
C PRO A 26 -31.63 -13.80 -16.22
N GLN A 27 -32.31 -12.66 -16.00
CA GLN A 27 -33.45 -12.57 -15.09
C GLN A 27 -34.53 -13.62 -15.36
N GLN A 28 -34.85 -13.87 -16.64
CA GLN A 28 -35.86 -14.88 -17.03
C GLN A 28 -35.46 -16.31 -16.62
N VAL A 29 -34.16 -16.61 -16.60
CA VAL A 29 -33.63 -17.92 -16.17
C VAL A 29 -33.68 -18.01 -14.65
N TRP A 30 -33.29 -16.94 -13.94
CA TRP A 30 -33.39 -16.85 -12.49
C TRP A 30 -34.83 -17.04 -12.00
N GLU A 31 -35.81 -16.36 -12.60
CA GLU A 31 -37.23 -16.46 -12.24
C GLU A 31 -37.74 -17.90 -12.38
N LYS A 32 -37.38 -18.60 -13.48
CA LYS A 32 -37.73 -20.01 -13.66
C LYS A 32 -37.09 -20.91 -12.62
N LEU A 33 -35.79 -20.76 -12.37
CA LEU A 33 -35.08 -21.55 -11.35
C LEU A 33 -35.67 -21.32 -9.95
N HIS A 34 -35.93 -20.07 -9.59
CA HIS A 34 -36.57 -19.72 -8.32
C HIS A 34 -37.99 -20.29 -8.22
N SER A 35 -38.75 -20.31 -9.33
CA SER A 35 -40.09 -20.93 -9.34
C SER A 35 -40.05 -22.45 -9.13
N TRP A 36 -38.99 -23.12 -9.60
CA TRP A 36 -38.84 -24.57 -9.51
C TRP A 36 -38.29 -25.04 -8.17
N TYR A 37 -37.31 -24.32 -7.62
CA TYR A 37 -36.53 -24.77 -6.47
C TYR A 37 -36.72 -23.91 -5.22
N GLY A 38 -37.43 -22.78 -5.30
CA GLY A 38 -37.40 -21.76 -4.27
C GLY A 38 -36.01 -21.12 -4.14
N GLY A 39 -35.72 -20.50 -3.00
CA GLY A 39 -34.38 -19.95 -2.76
C GLY A 39 -34.23 -19.21 -1.44
N GLY A 40 -32.98 -18.84 -1.16
CA GLY A 40 -32.63 -17.88 -0.11
C GLY A 40 -33.03 -16.44 -0.48
N PRO A 41 -32.71 -15.46 0.38
CA PRO A 41 -33.07 -14.06 0.14
C PRO A 41 -32.50 -13.56 -1.19
N THR A 42 -33.29 -12.79 -1.93
CA THR A 42 -32.83 -12.13 -3.14
C THR A 42 -31.80 -11.07 -2.78
N LEU A 43 -30.59 -11.19 -3.30
CA LEU A 43 -29.50 -10.22 -3.14
C LEU A 43 -29.36 -9.39 -4.42
N PRO A 44 -30.10 -8.29 -4.58
CA PRO A 44 -29.98 -7.45 -5.77
C PRO A 44 -28.58 -6.83 -5.81
N ARG A 45 -27.99 -6.80 -7.01
CA ARG A 45 -26.69 -6.16 -7.28
C ARG A 45 -26.80 -5.28 -8.50
N LYS A 46 -26.07 -4.16 -8.49
CA LYS A 46 -26.06 -3.22 -9.61
C LYS A 46 -25.07 -3.71 -10.67
N ALA A 47 -25.49 -3.67 -11.92
CA ALA A 47 -24.56 -3.77 -13.03
C ALA A 47 -23.84 -2.42 -13.18
N ILE A 48 -22.52 -2.47 -13.27
CA ILE A 48 -21.65 -1.32 -13.47
C ILE A 48 -20.85 -1.52 -14.75
N ASN A 49 -20.60 -0.45 -15.49
CA ASN A 49 -19.66 -0.49 -16.59
C ASN A 49 -18.25 -0.73 -16.03
N THR A 50 -17.44 -1.50 -16.74
CA THR A 50 -16.04 -1.81 -16.45
C THR A 50 -15.19 -1.59 -17.70
N GLY A 51 -13.90 -1.33 -17.50
CA GLY A 51 -12.95 -1.06 -18.58
C GLY A 51 -12.90 0.40 -19.07
N LEU A 52 -11.83 0.72 -19.81
CA LEU A 52 -11.55 2.06 -20.37
C LEU A 52 -12.60 2.51 -21.41
N SER A 53 -13.23 1.56 -22.09
CA SER A 53 -14.27 1.81 -23.11
C SER A 53 -15.67 1.96 -22.53
N GLN A 54 -15.87 1.67 -21.22
CA GLN A 54 -17.18 1.62 -20.55
C GLN A 54 -18.23 0.70 -21.23
N THR A 55 -17.81 -0.19 -22.14
CA THR A 55 -18.71 -1.07 -22.89
C THR A 55 -19.03 -2.37 -22.15
N ASP A 56 -18.20 -2.76 -21.19
CA ASP A 56 -18.26 -4.08 -20.57
C ASP A 56 -19.03 -3.98 -19.26
N LEU A 57 -20.22 -4.58 -19.18
CA LEU A 57 -21.05 -4.59 -17.98
C LEU A 57 -20.58 -5.71 -17.04
N ALA A 58 -20.20 -5.37 -15.82
CA ALA A 58 -19.90 -6.31 -14.74
C ALA A 58 -20.83 -6.08 -13.55
N ILE A 59 -21.13 -7.11 -12.79
CA ILE A 59 -21.94 -6.97 -11.58
C ILE A 59 -21.06 -6.50 -10.42
N GLU A 60 -21.44 -5.41 -9.77
CA GLU A 60 -20.74 -4.91 -8.58
C GLU A 60 -21.09 -5.80 -7.38
N VAL A 61 -20.24 -6.80 -7.13
CA VAL A 61 -20.40 -7.72 -6.00
C VAL A 61 -19.95 -7.08 -4.69
N TYR A 62 -18.91 -6.22 -4.75
CA TYR A 62 -18.29 -5.59 -3.58
C TYR A 62 -18.27 -4.05 -3.73
N PRO A 63 -19.22 -3.33 -3.11
CA PRO A 63 -19.11 -1.89 -2.95
C PRO A 63 -17.86 -1.52 -2.13
N LEU A 64 -17.30 -0.33 -2.35
CA LEU A 64 -16.22 0.20 -1.53
C LEU A 64 -16.67 0.31 -0.07
N ARG A 65 -15.90 -0.29 0.83
CA ARG A 65 -15.99 -0.14 2.28
C ARG A 65 -15.05 0.99 2.69
N LEU A 66 -15.56 2.17 3.02
CA LEU A 66 -14.76 3.32 3.42
C LEU A 66 -14.87 3.54 4.93
N GLN A 67 -13.78 3.98 5.55
CA GLN A 67 -13.76 4.34 6.97
C GLN A 67 -13.85 5.86 7.07
N LEU A 68 -15.01 6.35 7.49
CA LEU A 68 -15.20 7.77 7.74
C LEU A 68 -14.72 8.11 9.15
N LEU A 69 -13.91 9.16 9.25
CA LEU A 69 -13.45 9.72 10.52
C LEU A 69 -13.98 11.14 10.65
N LEU A 70 -14.79 11.40 11.67
CA LEU A 70 -15.32 12.72 11.97
C LEU A 70 -14.38 13.50 12.89
N MET A 71 -14.01 14.72 12.52
CA MET A 71 -13.28 15.66 13.36
C MET A 71 -14.13 16.89 13.69
N PRO A 72 -14.04 17.43 14.93
CA PRO A 72 -13.08 17.08 16.00
C PRO A 72 -13.54 15.95 16.94
N LYS A 73 -14.77 15.43 16.79
CA LYS A 73 -15.35 14.46 17.73
C LYS A 73 -14.60 13.12 17.80
N GLY A 74 -13.82 12.78 16.77
CA GLY A 74 -13.07 11.52 16.68
C GLY A 74 -13.95 10.29 16.44
N GLU A 75 -15.20 10.49 16.04
CA GLU A 75 -16.15 9.41 15.76
C GLU A 75 -15.77 8.70 14.45
N GLN A 76 -15.98 7.39 14.40
CA GLN A 76 -15.66 6.57 13.24
C GLN A 76 -16.89 5.81 12.78
N ALA A 77 -17.10 5.79 11.48
CA ALA A 77 -18.17 5.02 10.86
C ALA A 77 -17.67 4.32 9.61
N VAL A 78 -18.21 3.13 9.33
CA VAL A 78 -17.89 2.38 8.12
C VAL A 78 -19.05 2.48 7.17
N VAL A 79 -18.81 2.96 5.96
CA VAL A 79 -19.84 3.07 4.92
C VAL A 79 -19.51 2.18 3.74
N ARG A 80 -20.56 1.57 3.16
CA ARG A 80 -20.46 0.84 1.89
C ARG A 80 -21.05 1.69 0.78
N ILE A 81 -20.27 1.98 -0.25
CA ILE A 81 -20.66 2.88 -1.33
C ILE A 81 -20.14 2.35 -2.68
N SER A 82 -20.95 2.46 -3.73
CA SER A 82 -20.53 2.00 -5.06
C SER A 82 -19.41 2.89 -5.59
N LYS A 83 -18.40 2.30 -6.24
CA LYS A 83 -17.29 3.08 -6.80
C LYS A 83 -17.70 4.04 -7.92
N ARG A 84 -18.88 3.81 -8.53
CA ARG A 84 -19.42 4.60 -9.63
C ARG A 84 -20.19 5.84 -9.18
N VAL A 85 -20.45 6.00 -7.89
CA VAL A 85 -21.12 7.23 -7.41
C VAL A 85 -20.16 8.39 -7.39
N THR A 86 -20.70 9.60 -7.35
CA THR A 86 -19.91 10.82 -7.27
C THR A 86 -19.47 11.14 -5.84
N VAL A 87 -18.46 12.00 -5.71
CA VAL A 87 -18.02 12.54 -4.43
C VAL A 87 -19.18 13.22 -3.68
N ASP A 88 -20.08 13.92 -4.37
CA ASP A 88 -21.29 14.50 -3.77
C ASP A 88 -22.15 13.47 -3.01
N VAL A 89 -22.32 12.27 -3.58
CA VAL A 89 -23.09 11.20 -2.94
C VAL A 89 -22.36 10.67 -1.71
N LEU A 90 -21.03 10.63 -1.73
CA LEU A 90 -20.22 10.31 -0.55
C LEU A 90 -20.38 11.37 0.53
N CYS A 91 -20.39 12.66 0.17
CA CYS A 91 -20.63 13.77 1.09
C CYS A 91 -21.99 13.66 1.78
N LYS A 92 -23.05 13.46 1.00
CA LYS A 92 -24.41 13.27 1.54
C LYS A 92 -24.48 12.07 2.48
N LYS A 93 -23.86 10.95 2.10
CA LYS A 93 -23.84 9.75 2.93
C LYS A 93 -23.05 9.94 4.23
N ALA A 94 -21.93 10.65 4.20
CA ALA A 94 -21.19 11.00 5.41
C ALA A 94 -22.01 11.91 6.33
N CYS A 95 -22.74 12.88 5.76
CA CYS A 95 -23.62 13.77 6.51
C CYS A 95 -24.79 13.02 7.15
N GLU A 96 -25.42 12.08 6.44
CA GLU A 96 -26.47 11.21 6.97
C GLU A 96 -25.96 10.32 8.12
N VAL A 97 -24.72 9.83 8.03
CA VAL A 97 -24.15 8.92 9.04
C VAL A 97 -23.78 9.64 10.34
N PHE A 98 -23.36 10.90 10.25
CA PHE A 98 -22.95 11.71 11.40
C PHE A 98 -23.96 12.78 11.80
N ASP A 99 -25.17 12.78 11.22
CA ASP A 99 -26.22 13.79 11.41
C ASP A 99 -25.72 15.24 11.20
N LEU A 100 -25.04 15.49 10.08
CA LEU A 100 -24.42 16.78 9.73
C LEU A 100 -25.15 17.50 8.58
N VAL A 101 -24.92 18.81 8.44
CA VAL A 101 -25.42 19.63 7.33
C VAL A 101 -24.41 19.61 6.17
N PRO A 102 -24.80 19.24 4.93
CA PRO A 102 -23.88 19.13 3.80
C PRO A 102 -23.05 20.37 3.47
N ASP A 103 -23.60 21.57 3.70
CA ASP A 103 -22.94 22.84 3.39
C ASP A 103 -21.86 23.25 4.43
N GLU A 104 -21.74 22.51 5.53
CA GLU A 104 -20.82 22.79 6.64
C GLU A 104 -19.74 21.71 6.80
N VAL A 105 -19.53 20.88 5.77
CA VAL A 105 -18.65 19.70 5.84
C VAL A 105 -17.66 19.71 4.69
N CYS A 106 -16.38 19.51 5.04
CA CYS A 106 -15.32 19.24 4.09
C CYS A 106 -14.90 17.78 4.18
N ILE A 107 -14.85 17.11 3.02
CA ILE A 107 -14.35 15.73 2.92
C ILE A 107 -12.93 15.74 2.36
N TRP A 108 -12.04 15.04 3.05
CA TRP A 108 -10.64 14.93 2.70
C TRP A 108 -10.26 13.47 2.49
N ASP A 109 -9.37 13.25 1.53
CA ASP A 109 -8.60 12.02 1.47
C ASP A 109 -7.65 11.96 2.68
N TYR A 110 -7.93 11.02 3.58
CA TYR A 110 -7.21 10.85 4.84
C TYR A 110 -6.39 9.57 4.88
N TYR A 111 -5.79 9.24 3.75
CA TYR A 111 -4.95 8.06 3.63
C TYR A 111 -3.77 8.06 4.63
N GLY A 112 -3.61 6.97 5.40
CA GLY A 112 -2.48 6.80 6.32
C GLY A 112 -2.50 7.77 7.52
N ARG A 113 -3.66 8.33 7.85
CA ARG A 113 -3.86 9.36 8.87
C ARG A 113 -3.19 10.70 8.57
N THR A 114 -2.92 10.98 7.30
CA THR A 114 -2.43 12.28 6.84
C THR A 114 -3.44 12.91 5.89
N LYS A 115 -3.60 14.22 5.98
CA LYS A 115 -4.54 15.00 5.15
C LYS A 115 -3.88 15.25 3.79
N HIS A 116 -4.35 14.59 2.73
CA HIS A 116 -3.72 14.67 1.41
C HIS A 116 -4.41 15.68 0.50
N ALA A 117 -5.67 15.43 0.15
CA ALA A 117 -6.39 16.23 -0.83
C ALA A 117 -7.82 16.49 -0.38
N LEU A 118 -8.27 17.73 -0.58
CA LEU A 118 -9.69 18.07 -0.45
C LEU A 118 -10.44 17.43 -1.62
N MET A 119 -11.55 16.74 -1.33
CA MET A 119 -12.43 16.18 -2.37
C MET A 119 -13.39 17.27 -2.87
N ASP A 120 -12.83 18.27 -3.55
CA ASP A 120 -13.52 19.48 -4.04
C ASP A 120 -14.39 19.24 -5.28
N ASN A 121 -14.00 18.28 -6.11
CA ASN A 121 -14.67 17.95 -7.37
C ASN A 121 -15.87 17.02 -7.14
N LEU A 122 -17.01 17.59 -6.76
CA LEU A 122 -18.25 16.90 -6.42
C LEU A 122 -18.84 16.03 -7.55
N GLU A 123 -18.54 16.33 -8.81
CA GLU A 123 -19.04 15.61 -9.99
C GLU A 123 -18.20 14.37 -10.34
N LYS A 124 -16.99 14.26 -9.77
CA LYS A 124 -16.06 13.17 -10.06
C LYS A 124 -16.57 11.86 -9.43
N THR A 125 -16.49 10.74 -10.14
CA THR A 125 -16.82 9.44 -9.52
C THR A 125 -15.76 9.02 -8.51
N LEU A 126 -16.10 8.17 -7.54
CA LEU A 126 -15.13 7.67 -6.56
C LEU A 126 -14.00 6.87 -7.24
N ASP A 127 -14.33 6.15 -8.31
CA ASP A 127 -13.35 5.46 -9.18
C ASP A 127 -12.40 6.46 -9.84
N ASP A 128 -12.92 7.56 -10.42
CA ASP A 128 -12.08 8.60 -11.04
C ASP A 128 -11.26 9.37 -9.99
N ALA A 129 -11.82 9.58 -8.80
CA ALA A 129 -11.14 10.16 -7.64
C ALA A 129 -10.10 9.21 -7.02
N ASN A 130 -9.97 7.99 -7.57
CA ASN A 130 -9.03 6.97 -7.15
C ASN A 130 -9.21 6.53 -5.69
N ILE A 131 -10.44 6.57 -5.19
CA ILE A 131 -10.80 6.13 -3.83
C ILE A 131 -10.83 4.60 -3.77
N GLN A 132 -10.17 4.03 -2.78
CA GLN A 132 -9.89 2.59 -2.66
C GLN A 132 -10.71 1.93 -1.54
N MET A 133 -10.82 0.58 -1.58
CA MET A 133 -11.43 -0.17 -0.47
C MET A 133 -10.62 0.02 0.82
N ASP A 134 -11.34 0.12 1.93
CA ASP A 134 -10.84 0.31 3.28
C ASP A 134 -10.01 1.60 3.46
N GLN A 135 -10.17 2.58 2.56
CA GLN A 135 -9.53 3.88 2.69
C GLN A 135 -10.21 4.73 3.78
N ASP A 136 -9.37 5.45 4.53
CA ASP A 136 -9.81 6.40 5.54
C ASP A 136 -10.16 7.74 4.85
N ILE A 137 -11.35 8.25 5.14
CA ILE A 137 -11.90 9.49 4.62
C ILE A 137 -12.18 10.39 5.82
N LEU A 138 -11.59 11.58 5.84
CA LEU A 138 -11.78 12.54 6.93
C LEU A 138 -12.94 13.47 6.61
N VAL A 139 -13.85 13.58 7.56
CA VAL A 139 -15.02 14.46 7.55
C VAL A 139 -14.75 15.56 8.57
N GLU A 140 -14.53 16.78 8.10
CA GLU A 140 -14.22 17.94 8.91
C GLU A 140 -15.42 18.90 8.90
N VAL A 141 -15.92 19.26 10.10
CA VAL A 141 -17.02 20.22 10.24
C VAL A 141 -16.44 21.64 10.27
N THR A 142 -16.90 22.52 9.38
CA THR A 142 -16.37 23.89 9.23
C THR A 142 -17.08 24.92 10.12
N THR A 143 -18.05 24.52 10.94
CA THR A 143 -18.77 25.43 11.84
C THR A 143 -18.25 25.39 13.28
N ASP A 144 -17.54 26.45 13.67
CA ASP A 144 -17.46 26.85 15.07
C ASP A 144 -18.81 27.47 15.48
N ALA A 145 -19.28 27.15 16.68
CA ALA A 145 -20.52 27.62 17.28
C ALA A 145 -20.62 29.16 17.53
N ASN A 146 -19.86 29.99 16.81
CA ASN A 146 -19.77 31.44 17.01
C ASN A 146 -19.76 32.29 15.73
N GLY A 147 -20.30 31.79 14.61
CA GLY A 147 -20.76 32.66 13.51
C GLY A 147 -19.71 33.58 12.87
N SER A 148 -18.50 33.07 12.63
CA SER A 148 -17.53 33.72 11.74
C SER A 148 -17.33 32.84 10.51
N LEU A 149 -17.71 33.36 9.34
CA LEU A 149 -17.47 32.72 8.05
C LEU A 149 -15.98 32.86 7.71
N ASP A 150 -15.14 31.92 8.15
CA ASP A 150 -13.78 31.84 7.61
C ASP A 150 -13.84 31.12 6.27
N GLY A 151 -13.83 31.92 5.21
CA GLY A 151 -13.60 31.48 3.84
C GLY A 151 -12.17 30.99 3.63
N ALA A 152 -11.78 29.93 4.33
CA ALA A 152 -10.44 29.37 4.30
C ALA A 152 -10.47 27.88 3.95
N CYS A 153 -10.96 27.53 2.76
CA CYS A 153 -10.61 26.25 2.10
C CYS A 153 -9.16 26.25 1.54
N MET A 154 -8.30 27.13 2.04
CA MET A 154 -6.91 27.30 1.60
C MET A 154 -6.03 27.64 2.81
N SER A 155 -5.41 26.63 3.44
CA SER A 155 -4.02 26.75 3.86
C SER A 155 -3.40 25.38 4.17
N SER A 156 -2.21 25.17 3.58
CA SER A 156 -1.07 24.37 4.05
C SER A 156 -1.31 22.99 4.68
N ILE A 157 -0.75 21.98 3.99
CA ILE A 157 -0.22 20.76 4.60
C ILE A 157 0.72 21.21 5.74
N GLN A 158 0.25 21.09 6.98
CA GLN A 158 1.08 21.26 8.16
C GLN A 158 1.15 19.89 8.87
N GLU A 159 2.36 19.35 8.89
CA GLU A 159 2.73 18.18 9.68
C GLU A 159 2.54 18.50 11.16
N ASP A 160 1.56 17.88 11.82
CA ASP A 160 1.50 17.86 13.27
C ASP A 160 1.80 16.45 13.80
N TYR A 161 3.07 16.29 14.17
CA TYR A 161 3.56 15.29 15.10
C TYR A 161 2.86 15.48 16.47
N PHE A 162 2.14 14.46 16.95
CA PHE A 162 1.80 14.37 18.37
C PHE A 162 3.06 14.04 19.18
N GLY A 163 3.75 15.08 19.64
CA GLY A 163 4.80 15.01 20.66
C GLY A 163 4.29 15.63 21.96
N SER A 164 4.14 14.81 23.00
CA SER A 164 3.84 15.28 24.35
C SER A 164 4.90 16.28 24.83
N ALA A 165 4.42 17.40 25.37
CA ALA A 165 5.21 18.51 25.86
C ALA A 165 6.23 18.12 26.94
N SER A 166 7.43 18.70 26.84
CA SER A 166 8.18 19.09 28.03
C SER A 166 8.94 20.39 27.75
N THR A 167 8.42 21.44 28.37
CA THR A 167 8.92 22.81 28.46
C THR A 167 10.37 22.87 28.92
N TYR A 168 11.25 23.51 28.15
CA TYR A 168 12.43 24.19 28.70
C TYR A 168 12.65 25.53 27.99
N LEU A 169 12.68 26.57 28.82
CA LEU A 169 12.89 27.97 28.48
C LEU A 169 14.32 28.16 27.92
N MET A 170 14.43 28.88 26.81
CA MET A 170 15.69 29.49 26.36
C MET A 170 15.61 30.98 26.66
N THR A 171 16.50 31.44 27.55
CA THR A 171 16.83 32.86 27.70
C THR A 171 18.15 33.16 26.99
N ASP A 172 18.11 34.27 26.27
CA ASP A 172 19.12 34.93 25.44
C ASP A 172 20.47 35.21 26.12
N ALA A 173 21.57 35.21 25.34
CA ALA A 173 22.62 36.25 25.34
C ALA A 173 23.88 35.88 24.51
N SER A 174 24.02 36.60 23.40
CA SER A 174 25.22 37.07 22.69
C SER A 174 26.63 36.94 23.34
N LYS A 175 27.63 36.49 22.56
CA LYS A 175 28.83 37.24 22.08
C LYS A 175 30.09 36.36 21.83
N SER A 176 30.78 36.67 20.71
CA SER A 176 32.24 36.51 20.40
C SER A 176 32.84 35.10 20.46
N GLY A 177 33.77 34.64 19.62
CA GLY A 177 34.63 35.20 18.59
C GLY A 177 35.80 34.21 18.38
N PHE A 178 36.43 34.23 17.20
CA PHE A 178 37.75 33.66 16.86
C PHE A 178 37.93 32.15 16.51
N SER A 179 38.15 31.95 15.19
CA SER A 179 39.23 31.22 14.48
C SER A 179 39.48 29.70 14.55
N ASN A 180 39.71 29.20 13.32
CA ASN A 180 40.68 28.20 12.83
C ASN A 180 40.31 26.71 12.72
N GLU A 181 40.20 26.32 11.44
CA GLU A 181 40.90 25.24 10.71
C GLU A 181 41.01 23.80 11.24
N ASN A 182 40.66 22.89 10.31
CA ASN A 182 41.21 21.55 10.07
C ASN A 182 41.06 20.48 11.16
N LEU A 183 40.29 19.43 10.86
CA LEU A 183 40.80 18.20 10.25
C LEU A 183 39.80 17.05 10.47
N ALA A 184 39.75 16.17 9.48
CA ALA A 184 39.10 14.88 9.44
C ALA A 184 39.23 14.03 10.71
N SER A 185 38.29 13.11 10.92
CA SER A 185 38.55 11.65 10.82
C SER A 185 37.62 10.82 11.70
N LEU A 186 36.99 9.84 11.02
CA LEU A 186 36.75 8.46 11.41
C LEU A 186 36.06 8.14 12.75
N CYS A 187 34.93 7.46 12.54
CA CYS A 187 34.37 6.42 13.39
C CYS A 187 35.45 5.48 13.96
N TYR A 188 35.43 5.27 15.28
CA TYR A 188 35.67 3.96 15.87
C TYR A 188 34.81 3.82 17.13
N GLY A 189 34.16 2.67 17.24
CA GLY A 189 33.09 2.43 18.21
C GLY A 189 33.56 2.24 19.64
N SER A 190 32.58 2.04 20.52
CA SER A 190 32.72 1.23 21.73
C SER A 190 31.36 0.83 22.26
N ARG A 191 31.13 -0.49 22.29
CA ARG A 191 30.19 -1.13 23.21
C ARG A 191 30.82 -1.13 24.61
N SER A 192 30.05 -0.81 25.64
CA SER A 192 30.10 -1.51 26.92
C SER A 192 28.86 -1.24 27.78
N TYR A 193 28.45 -2.35 28.40
CA TYR A 193 27.49 -2.60 29.49
C TYR A 193 27.78 -1.71 30.74
N SER A 194 27.01 -1.56 31.82
CA SER A 194 25.69 -1.96 32.33
C SER A 194 25.51 -1.24 33.70
N SER A 195 24.36 -1.49 34.34
CA SER A 195 23.94 -1.17 35.71
C SER A 195 23.30 0.20 35.88
N SER A 196 22.15 0.34 36.54
CA SER A 196 21.74 -0.34 37.77
C SER A 196 20.22 -0.52 37.90
N LEU A 197 19.88 -1.55 38.68
CA LEU A 197 18.56 -1.93 39.15
C LEU A 197 17.91 -0.88 40.08
N MET A 198 16.58 -0.83 40.07
CA MET A 198 15.81 -0.98 41.31
C MET A 198 14.59 -1.90 41.13
N GLN A 199 14.62 -2.95 41.96
CA GLN A 199 13.55 -3.78 42.54
C GLN A 199 12.26 -2.96 42.85
N SER A 200 11.03 -3.49 42.95
CA SER A 200 10.60 -4.83 43.38
C SER A 200 9.07 -4.99 43.23
N GLN A 201 8.67 -6.21 42.85
CA GLN A 201 7.63 -7.09 43.47
C GLN A 201 6.16 -6.61 43.44
N TYR A 202 5.21 -7.44 43.00
CA TYR A 202 4.72 -8.61 43.76
C TYR A 202 4.47 -9.90 42.94
N LEU A 203 4.70 -11.02 43.64
CA LEU A 203 4.52 -12.45 43.38
C LEU A 203 3.06 -12.84 43.01
N ARG A 204 2.63 -14.03 42.55
CA ARG A 204 3.04 -15.47 42.47
C ARG A 204 1.98 -16.11 41.51
N SER A 205 2.07 -17.29 40.89
CA SER A 205 2.59 -18.59 41.31
C SER A 205 2.61 -19.61 40.16
N SER A 206 3.43 -20.63 40.39
CA SER A 206 3.97 -21.71 39.55
C SER A 206 3.06 -22.89 39.19
N SER A 207 3.41 -23.50 38.04
CA SER A 207 3.68 -24.94 37.78
C SER A 207 2.55 -25.98 37.68
N GLY A 208 2.61 -26.77 36.61
CA GLY A 208 1.98 -28.09 36.48
C GLY A 208 2.18 -28.68 35.08
N ASP A 209 2.93 -29.77 34.99
CA ASP A 209 3.39 -30.49 33.80
C ASP A 209 2.45 -31.68 33.45
N LEU A 210 2.63 -32.25 32.25
CA LEU A 210 2.09 -33.53 31.69
C LEU A 210 0.70 -33.51 31.00
N ASP A 211 0.65 -33.72 29.66
CA ASP A 211 0.45 -35.07 29.09
C ASP A 211 0.49 -35.11 27.55
N ASN A 212 0.86 -36.29 27.06
CA ASN A 212 1.34 -36.63 25.72
C ASN A 212 0.19 -37.20 24.84
N VAL A 213 0.03 -36.72 23.59
CA VAL A 213 -0.80 -37.37 22.55
C VAL A 213 0.00 -37.43 21.24
N PRO A 214 0.22 -38.61 20.63
CA PRO A 214 1.03 -38.72 19.41
C PRO A 214 0.15 -38.68 18.15
N GLY A 215 0.50 -37.82 17.20
CA GLY A 215 0.00 -37.94 15.83
C GLY A 215 -0.03 -36.64 15.04
N THR A 216 1.06 -36.31 14.35
CA THR A 216 1.10 -35.90 12.93
C THR A 216 2.57 -35.63 12.61
N VAL A 217 3.14 -36.39 11.69
CA VAL A 217 4.52 -36.21 11.21
C VAL A 217 4.58 -34.91 10.40
N GLY A 218 4.76 -33.79 11.10
CA GLY A 218 5.22 -32.55 10.49
C GLY A 218 6.72 -32.67 10.26
N VAL A 219 7.16 -32.52 9.02
CA VAL A 219 8.58 -32.37 8.68
C VAL A 219 9.09 -31.13 9.43
N THR A 220 9.75 -31.34 10.56
CA THR A 220 10.47 -30.27 11.25
C THR A 220 11.78 -30.04 10.49
N THR A 221 11.75 -29.13 9.51
CA THR A 221 12.99 -28.54 9.02
C THR A 221 13.64 -27.82 10.20
N ARG A 222 14.84 -28.26 10.60
CA ARG A 222 15.65 -27.70 11.69
C ARG A 222 16.20 -26.31 11.31
N GLY A 223 15.33 -25.33 11.17
CA GLY A 223 15.66 -23.94 10.93
C GLY A 223 14.52 -23.04 11.41
N SER A 224 14.86 -21.83 11.86
CA SER A 224 13.86 -20.80 12.18
C SER A 224 12.89 -20.65 11.00
N PRO A 225 11.56 -20.64 11.20
CA PRO A 225 10.57 -20.66 10.12
C PRO A 225 10.42 -19.31 9.40
N SER A 226 11.51 -18.58 9.18
CA SER A 226 11.52 -17.29 8.51
C SER A 226 11.22 -17.45 7.02
N GLY A 227 10.31 -16.61 6.50
CA GLY A 227 9.91 -16.63 5.10
C GLY A 227 8.78 -17.61 4.79
N LEU A 228 8.38 -18.49 5.70
CA LEU A 228 7.26 -19.42 5.48
C LEU A 228 5.91 -18.78 5.79
N THR A 229 5.68 -17.58 5.24
CA THR A 229 4.51 -16.74 5.55
C THR A 229 3.68 -16.47 4.29
N GLY A 230 2.38 -16.76 4.37
CA GLY A 230 1.45 -16.49 3.26
C GLY A 230 1.04 -15.01 3.16
N LEU A 231 0.53 -14.62 1.99
CA LEU A 231 -0.10 -13.32 1.76
C LEU A 231 -1.60 -13.48 1.64
N LEU A 232 -2.36 -12.64 2.35
CA LEU A 232 -3.81 -12.59 2.21
C LEU A 232 -4.19 -12.03 0.83
N ASN A 233 -5.19 -12.63 0.20
CA ASN A 233 -5.78 -12.09 -1.03
C ASN A 233 -6.70 -10.93 -0.65
N LEU A 234 -6.59 -9.80 -1.35
CA LEU A 234 -7.38 -8.60 -1.10
C LEU A 234 -8.49 -8.41 -2.15
N GLY A 235 -8.83 -9.47 -2.90
CA GLY A 235 -9.77 -9.46 -4.02
C GLY A 235 -9.02 -9.53 -5.36
N ASN A 236 -9.00 -10.70 -6.01
CA ASN A 236 -8.27 -10.95 -7.25
C ASN A 236 -6.79 -10.51 -7.25
N THR A 237 -6.14 -10.40 -6.08
CA THR A 237 -4.72 -9.99 -5.97
C THR A 237 -3.76 -11.18 -5.96
N CYS A 238 -4.18 -12.36 -6.42
CA CYS A 238 -3.31 -13.54 -6.44
C CYS A 238 -2.10 -13.38 -7.38
N PHE A 239 -2.25 -12.63 -8.47
CA PHE A 239 -1.14 -12.26 -9.37
C PHE A 239 -0.05 -11.47 -8.64
N MET A 240 -0.46 -10.58 -7.72
CA MET A 240 0.44 -9.81 -6.88
C MET A 240 1.10 -10.68 -5.82
N ASN A 241 0.30 -11.52 -5.16
CA ASN A 241 0.82 -12.41 -4.14
C ASN A 241 1.85 -13.37 -4.73
N SER A 242 1.63 -13.93 -5.93
CA SER A 242 2.60 -14.80 -6.59
C SER A 242 3.89 -14.06 -6.97
N ALA A 243 3.79 -12.88 -7.58
CA ALA A 243 4.97 -12.09 -7.97
C ALA A 243 5.80 -11.66 -6.75
N VAL A 244 5.14 -11.16 -5.69
CA VAL A 244 5.82 -10.77 -4.45
C VAL A 244 6.49 -11.98 -3.79
N GLN A 245 5.82 -13.13 -3.70
CA GLN A 245 6.41 -14.34 -3.13
C GLN A 245 7.66 -14.79 -3.88
N CYS A 246 7.67 -14.70 -5.22
CA CYS A 246 8.89 -14.97 -6.00
C CYS A 246 10.03 -14.00 -5.66
N LEU A 247 9.76 -12.70 -5.58
CA LEU A 247 10.78 -11.69 -5.30
C LEU A 247 11.33 -11.79 -3.88
N VAL A 248 10.47 -11.91 -2.86
CA VAL A 248 10.91 -11.96 -1.45
C VAL A 248 11.68 -13.24 -1.11
N HIS A 249 11.55 -14.29 -1.93
CA HIS A 249 12.30 -15.54 -1.81
C HIS A 249 13.54 -15.60 -2.71
N THR A 250 13.83 -14.54 -3.46
CA THR A 250 15.13 -14.37 -4.12
C THR A 250 16.18 -14.06 -3.04
N PRO A 251 17.18 -14.93 -2.81
CA PRO A 251 18.08 -14.83 -1.65
C PRO A 251 18.80 -13.48 -1.53
N GLU A 252 19.21 -12.90 -2.65
CA GLU A 252 19.91 -11.63 -2.74
C GLU A 252 19.02 -10.46 -2.29
N PHE A 253 17.76 -10.45 -2.73
CA PHE A 253 16.77 -9.45 -2.30
C PHE A 253 16.39 -9.65 -0.83
N ALA A 254 16.18 -10.89 -0.41
CA ALA A 254 15.88 -11.21 0.98
C ALA A 254 16.97 -10.71 1.93
N ARG A 255 18.24 -10.88 1.56
CA ARG A 255 19.38 -10.36 2.32
C ARG A 255 19.41 -8.83 2.31
N TYR A 256 19.35 -8.21 1.13
CA TYR A 256 19.46 -6.78 0.95
C TYR A 256 18.38 -5.98 1.72
N PHE A 257 17.10 -6.34 1.59
CA PHE A 257 16.00 -5.61 2.23
C PHE A 257 15.88 -5.88 3.75
N ARG A 258 16.54 -6.92 4.25
CA ARG A 258 16.68 -7.18 5.70
C ARG A 258 17.83 -6.42 6.34
N GLU A 259 18.82 -6.04 5.54
CA GLU A 259 19.89 -5.10 5.92
C GLU A 259 19.38 -3.65 5.77
N ASP A 260 20.26 -2.68 6.02
CA ASP A 260 19.94 -1.27 5.89
C ASP A 260 20.17 -0.77 4.45
N TYR A 261 19.11 -0.79 3.65
CA TYR A 261 19.11 -0.27 2.28
C TYR A 261 18.72 1.22 2.20
N HIS A 262 18.36 1.86 3.32
CA HIS A 262 17.83 3.22 3.31
C HIS A 262 18.82 4.25 2.75
N CYS A 263 20.12 4.00 2.93
CA CYS A 263 21.20 4.83 2.39
C CYS A 263 21.28 4.81 0.85
N GLU A 264 20.79 3.75 0.19
CA GLU A 264 20.84 3.62 -1.28
C GLU A 264 19.63 4.28 -1.98
N ILE A 265 18.55 4.56 -1.23
CA ILE A 265 17.31 5.15 -1.77
C ILE A 265 17.61 6.46 -2.51
N ASN A 266 17.08 6.57 -3.73
CA ASN A 266 17.23 7.73 -4.60
C ASN A 266 15.94 8.56 -4.64
N TRP A 267 15.77 9.39 -3.62
CA TRP A 267 14.60 10.28 -3.46
C TRP A 267 14.41 11.29 -4.59
N HIS A 268 15.46 11.60 -5.35
CA HIS A 268 15.46 12.66 -6.36
C HIS A 268 15.51 12.11 -7.79
N ASN A 269 15.41 10.80 -7.97
CA ASN A 269 15.41 10.21 -9.31
C ASN A 269 14.10 10.57 -10.03
N PRO A 270 14.13 11.30 -11.16
CA PRO A 270 12.92 11.69 -11.88
C PRO A 270 12.14 10.51 -12.46
N LEU A 271 12.78 9.34 -12.60
CA LEU A 271 12.16 8.10 -13.07
C LEU A 271 11.75 7.17 -11.91
N GLY A 272 12.08 7.53 -10.67
CA GLY A 272 11.73 6.76 -9.48
C GLY A 272 10.36 7.11 -8.93
N MET A 273 10.01 6.45 -7.82
CA MET A 273 8.75 6.58 -7.09
C MET A 273 8.98 7.22 -5.73
N VAL A 274 9.96 8.14 -5.69
CA VAL A 274 10.38 8.88 -4.49
C VAL A 274 10.77 7.94 -3.34
N GLY A 275 11.31 6.74 -3.64
CA GLY A 275 11.68 5.74 -2.64
C GLY A 275 10.50 5.03 -1.97
N GLU A 276 9.25 5.46 -2.22
CA GLU A 276 8.09 4.91 -1.50
C GLU A 276 7.82 3.45 -1.85
N LEU A 277 8.09 3.03 -3.09
CA LEU A 277 7.90 1.64 -3.50
C LEU A 277 8.94 0.74 -2.83
N ALA A 278 10.21 1.15 -2.82
CA ALA A 278 11.28 0.41 -2.14
C ALA A 278 11.05 0.29 -0.62
N LEU A 279 10.54 1.34 0.02
CA LEU A 279 10.16 1.29 1.44
C LEU A 279 9.03 0.29 1.69
N ALA A 280 7.94 0.41 0.94
CA ALA A 280 6.77 -0.46 1.12
C ALA A 280 7.11 -1.93 0.83
N PHE A 281 7.92 -2.20 -0.20
CA PHE A 281 8.38 -3.54 -0.52
C PHE A 281 9.29 -4.11 0.58
N GLY A 282 10.29 -3.35 1.04
CA GLY A 282 11.21 -3.81 2.08
C GLY A 282 10.51 -4.03 3.44
N GLU A 283 9.54 -3.19 3.80
CA GLU A 283 8.69 -3.43 4.97
C GLU A 283 7.87 -4.71 4.86
N LEU A 284 7.26 -4.96 3.69
CA LEU A 284 6.50 -6.19 3.45
C LEU A 284 7.41 -7.42 3.52
N LEU A 285 8.59 -7.36 2.89
CA LEU A 285 9.59 -8.42 2.92
C LEU A 285 10.02 -8.73 4.36
N ARG A 286 10.35 -7.70 5.16
CA ARG A 286 10.71 -7.89 6.57
C ARG A 286 9.58 -8.53 7.38
N LYS A 287 8.32 -8.17 7.12
CA LYS A 287 7.15 -8.80 7.77
C LYS A 287 7.02 -10.27 7.39
N LEU A 288 7.25 -10.64 6.13
CA LEU A 288 7.17 -12.03 5.66
C LEU A 288 8.32 -12.90 6.21
N TRP A 289 9.50 -12.30 6.43
CA TRP A 289 10.68 -12.98 6.96
C TRP A 289 10.80 -12.93 8.50
N ALA A 290 9.92 -12.19 9.18
CA ALA A 290 9.80 -12.21 10.62
C ALA A 290 9.44 -13.63 11.12
N PRO A 291 9.80 -14.00 12.36
CA PRO A 291 9.46 -15.30 12.93
C PRO A 291 7.96 -15.32 13.31
N SER A 292 7.09 -15.37 12.30
CA SER A 292 5.64 -15.55 12.44
C SER A 292 5.16 -16.55 11.39
N ARG A 293 4.05 -17.21 11.66
CA ARG A 293 3.34 -18.08 10.71
C ARG A 293 1.97 -17.53 10.32
N THR A 294 1.64 -16.33 10.77
CA THR A 294 0.36 -15.69 10.45
C THR A 294 0.43 -15.08 9.06
N PRO A 295 -0.54 -15.34 8.17
CA PRO A 295 -0.61 -14.67 6.88
C PRO A 295 -0.58 -13.14 7.03
N VAL A 296 0.16 -12.47 6.16
CA VAL A 296 0.32 -11.01 6.18
C VAL A 296 -0.64 -10.38 5.17
N SER A 297 -1.31 -9.30 5.58
CA SER A 297 -2.10 -8.47 4.67
C SER A 297 -1.19 -7.47 3.95
N PRO A 298 -1.04 -7.55 2.61
CA PRO A 298 -0.16 -6.62 1.87
C PRO A 298 -0.82 -5.26 1.58
N ARG A 299 -1.83 -4.84 2.36
CA ARG A 299 -2.58 -3.59 2.11
C ARG A 299 -1.68 -2.35 1.93
N PRO A 300 -0.69 -2.07 2.81
CA PRO A 300 0.16 -0.89 2.64
C PRO A 300 0.95 -0.91 1.32
N PHE A 301 1.42 -2.09 0.93
CA PHE A 301 2.14 -2.27 -0.33
C PHE A 301 1.19 -2.15 -1.53
N LYS A 302 0.04 -2.83 -1.51
CA LYS A 302 -1.00 -2.73 -2.54
C LYS A 302 -1.38 -1.28 -2.78
N THR A 303 -1.54 -0.47 -1.73
CA THR A 303 -1.91 0.94 -1.91
C THR A 303 -0.79 1.77 -2.55
N LYS A 304 0.47 1.60 -2.14
CA LYS A 304 1.61 2.29 -2.79
C LYS A 304 1.75 1.85 -4.25
N LEU A 305 1.60 0.55 -4.52
CA LEU A 305 1.57 0.01 -5.88
C LEU A 305 0.47 0.67 -6.72
N SER A 306 -0.77 0.72 -6.22
CA SER A 306 -1.91 1.35 -6.92
C SER A 306 -1.71 2.84 -7.21
N ARG A 307 -0.93 3.55 -6.39
CA ARG A 307 -0.61 4.97 -6.60
C ARG A 307 0.27 5.17 -7.82
N PHE A 308 1.31 4.36 -7.97
CA PHE A 308 2.32 4.51 -9.04
C PHE A 308 1.97 3.73 -10.30
N ALA A 309 1.15 2.68 -10.17
CA ALA A 309 0.60 1.90 -11.26
C ALA A 309 -0.92 1.78 -11.11
N PRO A 310 -1.68 2.81 -11.51
CA PRO A 310 -3.13 2.83 -11.40
C PRO A 310 -3.83 1.67 -12.11
N GLN A 311 -3.20 1.04 -13.11
CA GLN A 311 -3.73 -0.16 -13.75
C GLN A 311 -3.92 -1.32 -12.76
N PHE A 312 -3.17 -1.37 -11.66
CA PHE A 312 -3.30 -2.39 -10.61
C PHE A 312 -4.18 -1.94 -9.44
N SER A 313 -4.86 -0.79 -9.51
CA SER A 313 -5.68 -0.26 -8.41
C SER A 313 -6.90 -1.13 -8.10
N GLY A 314 -7.55 -1.65 -9.12
CA GLY A 314 -8.79 -2.42 -9.00
C GLY A 314 -8.62 -3.83 -8.41
N TYR A 315 -9.77 -4.53 -8.44
CA TYR A 315 -9.93 -5.95 -8.09
C TYR A 315 -10.12 -6.80 -9.34
N ASN A 316 -9.58 -6.36 -10.48
CA ASN A 316 -9.58 -7.18 -11.69
C ASN A 316 -8.45 -8.20 -11.61
N GLN A 317 -8.55 -9.27 -12.39
CA GLN A 317 -7.40 -10.14 -12.60
C GLN A 317 -6.41 -9.43 -13.52
N HIS A 318 -5.11 -9.60 -13.23
CA HIS A 318 -4.01 -9.02 -13.98
C HIS A 318 -2.95 -10.08 -14.26
N ASP A 319 -2.08 -9.79 -15.23
CA ASP A 319 -0.91 -10.61 -15.48
C ASP A 319 0.16 -10.35 -14.40
N SER A 320 0.61 -11.42 -13.74
CA SER A 320 1.71 -11.35 -12.77
C SER A 320 3.04 -10.91 -13.40
N GLN A 321 3.26 -11.17 -14.69
CA GLN A 321 4.46 -10.77 -15.39
C GLN A 321 4.50 -9.25 -15.62
N GLU A 322 3.36 -8.63 -15.93
CA GLU A 322 3.25 -7.19 -16.09
C GLU A 322 3.59 -6.49 -14.76
N LEU A 323 3.03 -7.00 -13.65
CA LEU A 323 3.37 -6.51 -12.33
C LEU A 323 4.85 -6.72 -12.00
N LEU A 324 5.41 -7.88 -12.33
CA LEU A 324 6.82 -8.19 -12.04
C LEU A 324 7.74 -7.21 -12.77
N ALA A 325 7.46 -6.90 -14.05
CA ALA A 325 8.21 -5.92 -14.81
C ALA A 325 8.15 -4.53 -14.16
N PHE A 326 6.94 -4.09 -13.76
CA PHE A 326 6.77 -2.83 -13.05
C PHE A 326 7.53 -2.78 -11.72
N LEU A 327 7.48 -3.85 -10.93
CA LEU A 327 8.18 -3.90 -9.64
C LEU A 327 9.69 -3.88 -9.81
N LEU A 328 10.24 -4.63 -10.76
CA LEU A 328 11.69 -4.65 -11.01
C LEU A 328 12.18 -3.27 -11.49
N ASP A 329 11.45 -2.62 -12.39
CA ASP A 329 11.78 -1.28 -12.87
C ASP A 329 11.64 -0.24 -11.74
N GLY A 330 10.52 -0.23 -11.03
CA GLY A 330 10.29 0.72 -9.93
C GLY A 330 11.29 0.58 -8.78
N LEU A 331 11.61 -0.66 -8.38
CA LEU A 331 12.63 -0.91 -7.36
C LEU A 331 14.03 -0.54 -7.86
N HIS A 332 14.33 -0.77 -9.15
CA HIS A 332 15.59 -0.35 -9.76
C HIS A 332 15.74 1.17 -9.66
N GLU A 333 14.71 1.90 -10.08
CA GLU A 333 14.71 3.35 -10.12
C GLU A 333 14.77 3.98 -8.72
N ASP A 334 14.04 3.43 -7.75
CA ASP A 334 14.11 3.87 -6.34
C ASP A 334 15.46 3.58 -5.68
N LEU A 335 16.17 2.54 -6.11
CA LEU A 335 17.44 2.10 -5.52
C LEU A 335 18.65 2.35 -6.44
N ASN A 336 18.49 3.20 -7.46
CA ASN A 336 19.59 3.51 -8.35
C ASN A 336 20.65 4.37 -7.62
N ARG A 337 21.84 3.80 -7.49
CA ARG A 337 23.04 4.39 -6.89
C ARG A 337 23.56 5.55 -7.74
N VAL A 338 23.31 5.54 -9.06
CA VAL A 338 23.63 6.65 -9.97
C VAL A 338 22.67 7.81 -9.74
N LYS A 339 23.15 8.88 -9.09
CA LYS A 339 22.34 10.08 -8.81
C LYS A 339 22.21 11.03 -10.00
N HIS A 340 23.20 11.06 -10.89
CA HIS A 340 23.19 11.88 -12.09
C HIS A 340 23.46 11.00 -13.32
N ARG A 341 22.44 10.77 -14.13
CA ARG A 341 22.54 9.92 -15.34
C ARG A 341 23.26 10.69 -16.46
N PRO A 342 24.47 10.28 -16.87
CA PRO A 342 25.13 10.93 -18.00
C PRO A 342 24.37 10.66 -19.29
N TYR A 343 24.25 11.69 -20.14
CA TYR A 343 23.79 11.49 -21.51
C TYR A 343 24.93 10.88 -22.32
N LEU A 344 24.75 9.63 -22.73
CA LEU A 344 25.69 8.89 -23.56
C LEU A 344 25.02 8.64 -24.92
N LYS A 345 25.66 9.11 -26.00
CA LYS A 345 25.23 8.74 -27.35
C LYS A 345 25.62 7.29 -27.60
N SER A 346 24.64 6.47 -27.99
CA SER A 346 24.90 5.14 -28.55
C SER A 346 25.78 5.29 -29.79
N LYS A 347 26.83 4.47 -29.87
CA LYS A 347 27.64 4.32 -31.07
C LYS A 347 27.22 3.04 -31.78
N ASP A 348 27.15 3.12 -33.10
CA ASP A 348 26.88 1.94 -33.92
C ASP A 348 28.08 0.98 -33.89
N ALA A 349 27.82 -0.27 -34.28
CA ALA A 349 28.84 -1.31 -34.22
C ALA A 349 30.02 -1.04 -35.17
N GLU A 350 29.89 -0.19 -36.20
CA GLU A 350 30.95 0.34 -37.10
C GLU A 350 32.06 -0.66 -37.52
N GLY A 351 31.75 -1.96 -37.59
CA GLY A 351 32.72 -3.03 -37.94
C GLY A 351 33.62 -3.50 -36.78
N ARG A 352 33.36 -3.08 -35.55
CA ARG A 352 34.01 -3.56 -34.32
C ARG A 352 33.53 -4.96 -33.94
N SER A 353 34.28 -5.65 -33.08
CA SER A 353 33.89 -6.98 -32.62
C SER A 353 32.64 -6.93 -31.73
N ASP A 354 31.80 -7.98 -31.80
CA ASP A 354 30.60 -8.09 -30.96
C ASP A 354 30.96 -8.03 -29.45
N GLU A 355 32.14 -8.50 -29.05
CA GLU A 355 32.65 -8.47 -27.67
C GLU A 355 32.96 -7.04 -27.20
N GLU A 356 33.75 -6.27 -27.96
CA GLU A 356 34.08 -4.87 -27.63
C GLU A 356 32.83 -3.99 -27.57
N VAL A 357 31.88 -4.24 -28.48
CA VAL A 357 30.59 -3.55 -28.50
C VAL A 357 29.79 -3.94 -27.25
N ALA A 358 29.67 -5.22 -26.93
CA ALA A 358 28.95 -5.67 -25.73
C ALA A 358 29.52 -5.06 -24.45
N ASP A 359 30.84 -5.01 -24.29
CA ASP A 359 31.52 -4.41 -23.15
C ASP A 359 31.27 -2.90 -23.05
N GLU A 360 31.33 -2.15 -24.16
CA GLU A 360 31.00 -0.72 -24.18
C GLU A 360 29.53 -0.47 -23.82
N TYR A 361 28.61 -1.27 -24.37
CA TYR A 361 27.18 -1.15 -24.07
C TYR A 361 26.89 -1.47 -22.60
N TRP A 362 27.51 -2.52 -22.05
CA TRP A 362 27.36 -2.85 -20.63
C TRP A 362 27.95 -1.78 -19.72
N ALA A 363 29.14 -1.27 -20.04
CA ALA A 363 29.76 -0.17 -19.28
C ALA A 363 28.88 1.10 -19.30
N ASN A 364 28.32 1.45 -20.46
CA ASN A 364 27.40 2.59 -20.60
C ASN A 364 26.09 2.37 -19.83
N HIS A 365 25.61 1.11 -19.78
CA HIS A 365 24.43 0.73 -19.01
C HIS A 365 24.68 0.88 -17.51
N ILE A 366 25.76 0.30 -16.97
CA ILE A 366 26.13 0.41 -15.55
C ILE A 366 26.39 1.86 -15.14
N ALA A 367 26.98 2.68 -16.02
CA ALA A 367 27.21 4.10 -15.76
C ALA A 367 25.91 4.91 -15.55
N ARG A 368 24.75 4.36 -15.94
CA ARG A 368 23.42 4.99 -15.79
C ARG A 368 22.53 4.23 -14.81
N ASN A 369 22.74 2.93 -14.67
CA ASN A 369 21.87 2.00 -13.97
C ASN A 369 22.73 1.13 -13.05
N ASP A 370 22.79 1.47 -11.77
CA ASP A 370 23.51 0.71 -10.75
C ASP A 370 22.60 0.52 -9.54
N SER A 371 22.18 -0.71 -9.27
CA SER A 371 21.27 -1.03 -8.16
C SER A 371 21.29 -2.53 -7.89
N ILE A 372 20.71 -2.95 -6.75
CA ILE A 372 20.51 -4.37 -6.46
C ILE A 372 19.74 -5.14 -7.55
N ILE A 373 18.84 -4.47 -8.28
CA ILE A 373 18.09 -5.11 -9.38
C ILE A 373 19.01 -5.42 -10.57
N VAL A 374 19.93 -4.51 -10.87
CA VAL A 374 20.94 -4.69 -11.93
C VAL A 374 21.88 -5.83 -11.54
N ASP A 375 22.33 -5.84 -10.29
CA ASP A 375 23.26 -6.83 -9.74
C ASP A 375 22.72 -8.27 -9.83
N VAL A 376 21.40 -8.46 -9.70
CA VAL A 376 20.77 -9.78 -9.58
C VAL A 376 20.05 -10.23 -10.86
N CYS A 377 19.37 -9.31 -11.56
CA CYS A 377 18.39 -9.68 -12.59
C CYS A 377 18.79 -9.30 -14.01
N GLN A 378 19.71 -8.35 -14.22
CA GLN A 378 19.97 -7.82 -15.56
C GLN A 378 21.13 -8.53 -16.26
N VAL A 379 20.93 -8.83 -17.54
CA VAL A 379 21.91 -9.44 -18.44
C VAL A 379 21.85 -8.77 -19.81
N SER A 380 22.97 -8.82 -20.56
CA SER A 380 23.05 -8.26 -21.92
C SER A 380 22.74 -9.32 -22.98
N LEU A 381 21.99 -8.94 -24.03
CA LEU A 381 21.66 -9.80 -25.18
C LEU A 381 22.06 -9.08 -26.48
N ASN A 382 22.66 -9.84 -27.41
CA ASN A 382 22.96 -9.34 -28.76
C ASN A 382 21.72 -9.52 -29.66
N SER A 383 21.22 -8.43 -30.24
CA SER A 383 20.07 -8.43 -31.16
C SER A 383 20.52 -7.96 -32.55
N LYS A 384 20.38 -8.83 -33.56
CA LYS A 384 20.61 -8.48 -34.97
C LYS A 384 19.25 -8.37 -35.65
N MET A 385 18.86 -7.17 -36.08
CA MET A 385 17.68 -7.00 -36.92
C MET A 385 18.02 -7.48 -38.33
N ALA A 386 17.24 -8.43 -38.85
CA ALA A 386 17.40 -9.03 -40.17
C ALA A 386 16.78 -8.18 -41.28
#